data_AF-A0A952XJY2-F1
#
_entry.id   AF-A0A952XJY2-F1
#
_cell.length_a   1.000
_cell.length_b   1.000
_cell.length_c   1.000
_cell.angle_alpha   90.00
_cell.angle_beta   90.00
_cell.angle_gamma   90.00
#
_symmetry.space_group_name_H-M   'P 1'
#
loop_
_entity.id
_entity.type
_entity.pdbx_description
1 polymer ?
#
loop_
_entity_poly.entity_id
_entity_poly.type
_entity_poly.pdbx_seq_one_letter_code
_entity_poly.pdbx_strand_id
1 'polypeptide(L)'
;MSAAAVNTAFEIAFRILSRAHQDSVHLQPQKLHCLLLLAQGCYAARYGGRPLMPAVFVADTRGPIEPNVHAAFSRGCPDLDLDRAAPNEAVESLLEGLWRRFGQLPVAALVDLVKDLPACREAARNGERSEIPLSALARDCCDQRLLGNGMLAGRRVLRTQSGRPVCVAPWQPGRGTSPSARTLPPEG
;
A
#
# COMPACT_ATOMS: atom_id res chain seq x y z
N MET A 1 4.09 -13.20 -8.45
CA MET A 1 3.86 -12.18 -7.40
C MET A 1 5.22 -11.63 -7.00
N SER A 2 5.36 -10.31 -6.86
CA SER A 2 6.63 -9.71 -6.39
C SER A 2 6.69 -9.81 -4.86
N ALA A 3 7.88 -10.04 -4.32
CA ALA A 3 8.07 -10.12 -2.87
C ALA A 3 7.67 -8.79 -2.20
N ALA A 4 7.01 -8.91 -1.04
CA ALA A 4 6.69 -7.78 -0.18
C ALA A 4 7.96 -7.09 0.33
N ALA A 5 7.85 -5.81 0.70
CA ALA A 5 8.98 -5.04 1.18
C ALA A 5 9.38 -5.37 2.63
N VAL A 6 8.45 -5.91 3.41
CA VAL A 6 8.64 -6.39 4.78
C VAL A 6 8.12 -7.83 4.93
N ASN A 7 8.47 -8.52 6.02
CA ASN A 7 8.11 -9.93 6.20
C ASN A 7 6.70 -10.11 6.77
N THR A 8 6.20 -9.14 7.55
CA THR A 8 4.89 -9.24 8.18
C THR A 8 4.15 -7.90 8.19
N ALA A 9 2.82 -7.94 8.29
CA ALA A 9 2.01 -6.74 8.51
C ALA A 9 2.29 -6.08 9.88
N PHE A 10 2.74 -6.89 10.85
CA PHE A 10 3.10 -6.43 12.18
C PHE A 10 4.27 -5.45 12.16
N GLU A 11 5.28 -5.65 11.31
CA GLU A 11 6.39 -4.69 11.18
C GLU A 11 5.90 -3.27 10.87
N ILE A 12 4.92 -3.12 9.97
CA ILE A 12 4.34 -1.82 9.65
C ILE A 12 3.43 -1.32 10.78
N ALA A 13 2.63 -2.22 11.38
CA ALA A 13 1.74 -1.86 12.48
C ALA A 13 2.50 -1.30 13.69
N PHE A 14 3.58 -1.96 14.11
CA PHE A 14 4.43 -1.52 15.22
C PHE A 14 5.16 -0.22 14.91
N ARG A 15 5.55 0.03 13.66
CA ARG A 15 6.14 1.32 13.26
C ARG A 15 5.13 2.46 13.39
N ILE A 16 3.91 2.26 12.91
CA ILE A 16 2.83 3.25 13.04
C ILE A 16 2.49 3.49 14.53
N LEU A 17 2.41 2.43 15.34
CA LEU A 17 2.17 2.53 16.78
C LEU A 17 3.31 3.28 17.50
N SER A 18 4.56 2.97 17.17
CA SER A 18 5.74 3.64 17.73
C SER A 18 5.74 5.14 17.38
N ARG A 19 5.40 5.47 16.13
CA ARG A 19 5.26 6.85 15.69
C ARG A 19 4.11 7.58 16.40
N ALA A 20 2.97 6.92 16.59
CA ALA A 20 1.85 7.46 17.35
C ALA A 20 2.25 7.76 18.80
N HIS A 21 2.99 6.85 19.43
CA HIS A 21 3.52 7.04 20.78
C HIS A 21 4.48 8.23 20.86
N GLN A 22 5.41 8.37 19.92
CA GLN A 22 6.34 9.52 19.84
C GLN A 22 5.59 10.86 19.74
N ASP A 23 4.51 10.91 18.96
CA ASP A 23 3.70 12.12 18.78
C ASP A 23 2.60 12.26 19.86
N SER A 24 2.60 11.40 20.90
CA SER A 24 1.58 11.36 21.97
C SER A 24 0.13 11.24 21.45
N VAL A 25 -0.05 10.59 20.29
CA VAL A 25 -1.34 10.35 19.66
C VAL A 25 -1.89 9.01 20.11
N HIS A 26 -3.08 9.02 20.72
CA HIS A 26 -3.80 7.78 21.02
C HIS A 26 -4.31 7.13 19.72
N LEU A 27 -3.70 6.00 19.32
CA LEU A 27 -4.06 5.29 18.10
C LEU A 27 -5.17 4.27 18.37
N GLN A 28 -6.38 4.56 17.88
CA GLN A 28 -7.49 3.61 17.94
C GLN A 28 -7.27 2.43 16.96
N PRO A 29 -7.74 1.21 17.27
CA PRO A 29 -7.57 0.04 16.38
C PRO A 29 -8.08 0.27 14.95
N GLN A 30 -9.24 0.91 14.79
CA GLN A 30 -9.79 1.21 13.46
C GLN A 30 -8.87 2.18 12.67
N LYS A 31 -8.27 3.16 13.34
CA LYS A 31 -7.34 4.10 12.72
C LYS A 31 -6.08 3.39 12.25
N LEU A 32 -5.55 2.45 13.04
CA LEU A 32 -4.41 1.61 12.63
C LEU A 32 -4.73 0.85 11.34
N HIS A 33 -5.89 0.19 11.25
CA HIS A 33 -6.27 -0.56 10.04
C HIS A 33 -6.41 0.34 8.81
N CYS A 34 -7.01 1.52 8.95
CA CYS A 34 -7.07 2.48 7.86
C CYS A 34 -5.67 2.94 7.40
N LEU A 35 -4.75 3.22 8.34
CA LEU A 35 -3.37 3.60 8.01
C LEU A 35 -2.62 2.46 7.34
N LEU A 36 -2.79 1.22 7.80
CA LEU A 36 -2.20 0.03 7.20
C LEU A 36 -2.68 -0.18 5.75
N LEU A 37 -3.99 -0.04 5.50
CA LEU A 37 -4.56 -0.12 4.16
C LEU A 37 -3.96 0.98 3.26
N LEU A 38 -3.97 2.23 3.72
CA LEU A 38 -3.43 3.35 2.94
C LEU A 38 -1.93 3.20 2.67
N ALA A 39 -1.16 2.68 3.62
CA ALA A 39 0.26 2.38 3.41
C ALA A 39 0.45 1.33 2.32
N GLN A 40 -0.30 0.22 2.37
CA GLN A 40 -0.27 -0.85 1.38
C GLN A 40 -0.62 -0.33 -0.03
N GLY A 41 -1.70 0.43 -0.13
CA GLY A 41 -2.15 1.03 -1.40
C GLY A 41 -1.17 2.05 -1.97
N CYS A 42 -0.71 2.99 -1.14
CA CYS A 42 0.25 4.03 -1.56
C CYS A 42 1.60 3.41 -1.96
N TYR A 43 2.08 2.41 -1.24
CA TYR A 43 3.31 1.70 -1.60
C TYR A 43 3.15 0.98 -2.94
N ALA A 44 2.07 0.22 -3.14
CA ALA A 44 1.83 -0.46 -4.40
C ALA A 44 1.68 0.52 -5.57
N ALA A 45 0.97 1.64 -5.38
CA ALA A 45 0.87 2.73 -6.34
C ALA A 45 2.26 3.28 -6.74
N ARG A 46 3.12 3.49 -5.75
CA ARG A 46 4.49 4.03 -5.93
C ARG A 46 5.48 3.01 -6.50
N TYR A 47 5.38 1.74 -6.15
CA TYR A 47 6.39 0.71 -6.51
C TYR A 47 5.87 -0.34 -7.49
N GLY A 48 4.84 -0.01 -8.28
CA GLY A 48 4.46 -0.78 -9.47
C GLY A 48 3.67 -2.03 -9.15
N GLY A 49 2.73 -1.91 -8.21
CA GLY A 49 1.90 -3.01 -7.73
C GLY A 49 2.60 -3.93 -6.72
N ARG A 50 3.85 -3.64 -6.35
CA ARG A 50 4.56 -4.40 -5.31
C ARG A 50 3.88 -4.19 -3.94
N PRO A 51 3.59 -5.24 -3.17
CA PRO A 51 3.03 -5.08 -1.83
C PRO A 51 4.06 -4.50 -0.86
N LEU A 52 3.61 -3.65 0.07
CA LEU A 52 4.44 -3.20 1.20
C LEU A 52 4.66 -4.38 2.15
N MET A 53 3.58 -5.02 2.54
CA MET A 53 3.52 -6.13 3.48
C MET A 53 2.71 -7.29 2.90
N PRO A 54 2.98 -8.55 3.30
CA PRO A 54 2.17 -9.69 2.90
C PRO A 54 0.88 -9.71 3.72
N ALA A 55 -0.07 -8.87 3.34
CA ALA A 55 -1.33 -8.65 4.06
C ALA A 55 -2.52 -8.68 3.11
N VAL A 56 -3.65 -9.19 3.62
CA VAL A 56 -4.96 -9.14 2.96
C VAL A 56 -5.84 -8.21 3.76
N PHE A 57 -6.46 -7.25 3.07
CA PHE A 57 -7.45 -6.38 3.69
C PHE A 57 -8.83 -6.81 3.25
N VAL A 58 -9.77 -6.74 4.19
CA VAL A 58 -11.15 -7.13 3.94
C VAL A 58 -12.11 -6.03 4.36
N ALA A 59 -13.27 -5.99 3.70
CA ALA A 59 -14.37 -5.15 4.10
C ALA A 59 -14.93 -5.58 5.46
N ASP A 60 -15.26 -4.61 6.30
CA ASP A 60 -15.93 -4.81 7.58
C ASP A 60 -16.88 -3.63 7.83
N THR A 61 -17.90 -3.85 8.65
CA THR A 61 -18.94 -2.87 9.01
C THR A 61 -18.36 -1.52 9.47
N ARG A 62 -17.28 -1.54 10.26
CA ARG A 62 -16.68 -0.33 10.84
C ARG A 62 -15.65 0.34 9.93
N GLY A 63 -15.34 -0.29 8.80
CA GLY A 63 -14.25 0.11 7.90
C GLY A 63 -13.31 -1.07 7.72
N PRO A 64 -12.45 -1.04 6.69
CA PRO A 64 -11.65 -2.20 6.34
C PRO A 64 -10.65 -2.56 7.44
N ILE A 65 -10.34 -3.85 7.51
CA ILE A 65 -9.41 -4.42 8.50
C ILE A 65 -8.41 -5.34 7.83
N GLU A 66 -7.26 -5.51 8.49
CA GLU A 66 -6.36 -6.64 8.23
C GLU A 66 -6.68 -7.69 9.31
N PRO A 67 -7.18 -8.89 8.94
CA PRO A 67 -7.73 -9.83 9.91
C PRO A 67 -6.73 -10.33 10.96
N ASN A 68 -5.47 -10.52 10.60
CA ASN A 68 -4.47 -11.13 11.48
C ASN A 68 -3.99 -10.15 12.56
N VAL A 69 -3.72 -8.91 12.18
CA VAL A 69 -3.45 -7.78 13.06
C VAL A 69 -4.68 -7.54 13.94
N HIS A 70 -5.90 -7.55 13.38
CA HIS A 70 -7.10 -7.37 14.19
C HIS A 70 -7.21 -8.48 15.26
N ALA A 71 -7.04 -9.74 14.87
CA ALA A 71 -7.12 -10.87 15.79
C ALA A 71 -6.01 -10.81 16.86
N ALA A 72 -4.77 -10.52 16.48
CA ALA A 72 -3.63 -10.46 17.38
C ALA A 72 -3.76 -9.31 18.41
N PHE A 73 -4.31 -8.16 18.01
CA PHE A 73 -4.49 -7.01 18.89
C PHE A 73 -5.77 -7.07 19.74
N SER A 74 -6.63 -8.08 19.53
CA SER A 74 -7.93 -8.19 20.22
C SER A 74 -7.84 -8.26 21.75
N ARG A 75 -6.70 -8.72 22.28
CA ARG A 75 -6.44 -8.85 23.73
C ARG A 75 -5.41 -7.86 24.26
N GLY A 76 -5.06 -6.84 23.46
CA GLY A 76 -3.97 -5.90 23.75
C GLY A 76 -2.82 -6.03 22.75
N CYS A 77 -1.77 -5.23 22.95
CA CYS A 77 -0.59 -5.27 22.08
C CYS A 77 0.11 -6.64 22.24
N PRO A 78 0.28 -7.42 21.17
CA PRO A 78 0.92 -8.73 21.26
C PRO A 78 2.41 -8.58 21.52
N ASP A 79 2.99 -9.51 22.27
CA ASP A 79 4.44 -9.65 22.38
C ASP A 79 4.93 -10.49 21.19
N LEU A 80 5.58 -9.84 20.23
CA LEU A 80 6.07 -10.46 19.00
C LEU A 80 7.57 -10.23 18.86
N ASP A 81 8.29 -11.29 18.54
CA ASP A 81 9.68 -11.20 18.11
C ASP A 81 9.70 -10.77 16.63
N LEU A 82 9.78 -9.45 16.43
CA LEU A 82 9.87 -8.84 15.12
C LEU A 82 11.31 -8.42 14.86
N ASP A 83 11.77 -8.61 13.62
CA ASP A 83 13.01 -7.97 13.18
C ASP A 83 12.84 -6.45 13.24
N ARG A 84 13.51 -5.82 14.21
CA ARG A 84 13.43 -4.38 14.46
C ARG A 84 14.35 -3.59 13.53
N ALA A 85 15.11 -4.26 12.66
CA ALA A 85 15.93 -3.58 11.67
C ALA A 85 15.10 -2.53 10.93
N ALA A 86 15.71 -1.36 10.70
CA ALA A 86 15.06 -0.32 9.91
C ALA A 86 14.72 -0.92 8.53
N PRO A 87 13.48 -0.76 8.05
CA PRO A 87 13.13 -1.19 6.73
C PRO A 87 13.89 -0.29 5.76
N ASN A 88 13.94 -0.68 4.49
CA ASN A 88 14.63 0.15 3.50
C ASN A 88 14.08 1.59 3.49
N GLU A 89 14.92 2.54 3.05
CA GLU A 89 14.61 3.97 3.00
C GLU A 89 13.26 4.27 2.29
N ALA A 90 12.92 3.46 1.28
CA ALA A 90 11.67 3.58 0.54
C ALA A 90 10.41 3.32 1.40
N VAL A 91 10.48 2.43 2.40
CA VAL A 91 9.41 2.20 3.38
C VAL A 91 9.36 3.34 4.39
N GLU A 92 10.49 3.74 4.97
CA GLU A 92 10.53 4.83 5.96
C GLU A 92 10.00 6.15 5.38
N SER A 93 10.45 6.51 4.18
CA SER A 93 9.96 7.71 3.46
C SER A 93 8.44 7.67 3.22
N LEU A 94 7.88 6.48 2.91
CA LEU A 94 6.44 6.31 2.76
C LEU A 94 5.72 6.52 4.10
N LEU A 95 6.18 5.86 5.17
CA LEU A 95 5.50 5.92 6.46
C LEU A 95 5.53 7.34 7.05
N GLU A 96 6.64 8.06 6.89
CA GLU A 96 6.73 9.47 7.28
C GLU A 96 5.75 10.35 6.50
N GLY A 97 5.68 10.19 5.17
CA GLY A 97 4.72 10.93 4.35
C GLY A 97 3.26 10.58 4.66
N LEU A 98 2.98 9.30 4.90
CA LEU A 98 1.67 8.80 5.32
C LEU A 98 1.27 9.42 6.66
N TRP A 99 2.17 9.39 7.64
CA TRP A 99 1.90 9.91 8.98
C TRP A 99 1.65 11.42 8.97
N ARG A 100 2.48 12.18 8.26
CA ARG A 100 2.30 13.63 8.10
C ARG A 100 0.93 13.99 7.50
N ARG A 101 0.43 13.15 6.59
CA ARG A 101 -0.83 13.41 5.88
C ARG A 101 -2.06 12.90 6.63
N PHE A 102 -1.99 11.72 7.22
CA PHE A 102 -3.15 11.01 7.76
C PHE A 102 -3.07 10.76 9.27
N GLY A 103 -1.88 10.80 9.85
CA GLY A 103 -1.63 10.49 11.26
C GLY A 103 -2.36 11.42 12.22
N GLN A 104 -2.57 12.68 11.84
CA GLN A 104 -3.29 13.68 12.66
C GLN A 104 -4.80 13.76 12.36
N LEU A 105 -5.30 13.03 11.36
CA LEU A 105 -6.73 13.06 11.05
C LEU A 105 -7.56 12.38 12.15
N PRO A 106 -8.76 12.90 12.47
CA PRO A 106 -9.72 12.19 13.30
C PRO A 106 -10.05 10.81 12.69
N VAL A 107 -10.30 9.81 13.54
CA VAL A 107 -10.60 8.45 13.09
C VAL A 107 -11.81 8.41 12.13
N ALA A 108 -12.86 9.18 12.40
CA ALA A 108 -14.05 9.23 11.56
C ALA A 108 -13.72 9.74 10.15
N ALA A 109 -12.99 10.85 10.05
CA ALA A 109 -12.55 11.40 8.77
C ALA A 109 -11.67 10.42 7.98
N LEU A 110 -10.80 9.67 8.68
CA LEU A 110 -9.97 8.66 8.04
C LEU A 110 -10.77 7.46 7.55
N VAL A 111 -11.75 7.01 8.34
CA VAL A 111 -12.68 5.92 7.97
C VAL A 111 -13.53 6.32 6.77
N ASP A 112 -14.08 7.53 6.76
CA ASP A 112 -14.88 8.05 5.65
C ASP A 112 -14.05 8.11 4.36
N LEU A 113 -12.83 8.66 4.44
CA LEU A 113 -11.89 8.70 3.32
C LEU A 113 -11.62 7.30 2.75
N VAL A 114 -11.38 6.31 3.62
CA VAL A 114 -11.07 4.95 3.20
C VAL A 114 -12.31 4.25 2.64
N LYS A 115 -13.48 4.42 3.27
CA LYS A 115 -14.75 3.88 2.78
C LYS A 115 -15.14 4.49 1.43
N ASP A 116 -14.67 5.70 1.12
CA ASP A 116 -14.87 6.35 -0.17
C ASP A 116 -13.92 5.90 -1.28
N LEU A 117 -12.97 5.00 -1.01
CA LEU A 117 -12.17 4.40 -2.06
C LEU A 117 -13.05 3.42 -2.86
N PRO A 118 -13.09 3.50 -4.21
CA PRO A 118 -13.81 2.56 -5.06
C PRO A 118 -13.62 1.09 -4.69
N ALA A 119 -12.37 0.67 -4.45
CA ALA A 119 -12.03 -0.70 -4.05
C ALA A 119 -12.67 -1.10 -2.71
N CYS A 120 -12.75 -0.19 -1.75
CA CYS A 120 -13.37 -0.45 -0.45
C CYS A 120 -14.90 -0.50 -0.58
N ARG A 121 -15.52 0.40 -1.36
CA ARG A 121 -16.97 0.35 -1.62
C ARG A 121 -17.38 -0.93 -2.33
N GLU A 122 -16.59 -1.37 -3.31
CA GLU A 122 -16.86 -2.59 -4.05
C GLU A 122 -16.78 -3.81 -3.14
N ALA A 123 -15.71 -3.94 -2.35
CA ALA A 123 -15.61 -5.01 -1.37
C ALA A 123 -16.77 -4.98 -0.34
N ALA A 124 -17.14 -3.80 0.15
CA ALA A 124 -18.27 -3.67 1.08
C ALA A 124 -19.62 -4.10 0.46
N ARG A 125 -19.83 -3.86 -0.84
CA ARG A 125 -21.02 -4.33 -1.58
C ARG A 125 -21.04 -5.84 -1.78
N ASN A 126 -19.86 -6.46 -1.91
CA ASN A 126 -19.73 -7.91 -2.05
C ASN A 126 -19.96 -8.67 -0.72
N GLY A 127 -19.99 -7.94 0.39
CA GLY A 127 -20.33 -8.46 1.71
C GLY A 127 -19.18 -8.35 2.70
N GLU A 128 -19.48 -8.61 3.98
CA GLU A 128 -18.48 -8.62 5.03
C GLU A 128 -17.38 -9.64 4.72
N ARG A 129 -16.14 -9.30 5.06
CA ARG A 129 -14.94 -10.11 4.82
C ARG A 129 -14.56 -10.31 3.36
N SER A 130 -15.23 -9.65 2.43
CA SER A 130 -14.78 -9.57 1.04
C SER A 130 -13.41 -8.92 0.95
N GLU A 131 -12.50 -9.51 0.19
CA GLU A 131 -11.16 -8.99 -0.04
C GLU A 131 -11.20 -7.65 -0.78
N ILE A 132 -10.30 -6.74 -0.39
CA ILE A 132 -10.01 -5.48 -1.09
C ILE A 132 -8.77 -5.70 -1.96
N PRO A 133 -8.90 -5.81 -3.29
CA PRO A 133 -7.78 -6.16 -4.15
C PRO A 133 -6.69 -5.09 -4.15
N LEU A 134 -5.43 -5.51 -3.95
CA LEU A 134 -4.27 -4.60 -3.92
C LEU A 134 -4.15 -3.74 -5.17
N SER A 135 -4.42 -4.31 -6.35
CA SER A 135 -4.34 -3.61 -7.63
C SER A 135 -5.39 -2.51 -7.76
N ALA A 136 -6.60 -2.74 -7.24
CA ALA A 136 -7.67 -1.74 -7.20
C ALA A 136 -7.32 -0.62 -6.20
N LEU A 137 -6.85 -0.99 -5.02
CA LEU A 137 -6.41 -0.03 -4.00
C LEU A 137 -5.25 0.86 -4.49
N ALA A 138 -4.26 0.27 -5.17
CA ALA A 138 -3.14 1.01 -5.75
C ALA A 138 -3.60 2.02 -6.82
N ARG A 139 -4.58 1.64 -7.64
CA ARG A 139 -5.21 2.54 -8.62
C ARG A 139 -5.90 3.70 -7.91
N ASP A 140 -6.71 3.42 -6.91
CA ASP A 140 -7.44 4.45 -6.16
C ASP A 140 -6.47 5.45 -5.49
N CYS A 141 -5.35 4.98 -4.93
CA CYS A 141 -4.32 5.85 -4.36
C CYS A 141 -3.65 6.77 -5.40
N CYS A 142 -3.41 6.29 -6.62
CA CYS A 142 -2.94 7.10 -7.74
C CYS A 142 -3.99 8.14 -8.16
N ASP A 143 -5.24 7.71 -8.34
CA ASP A 143 -6.33 8.52 -8.88
C ASP A 143 -6.75 9.65 -7.93
N GLN A 144 -6.88 9.32 -6.63
CA GLN A 144 -7.25 10.25 -5.57
C GLN A 144 -6.08 11.11 -5.07
N ARG A 145 -4.89 11.00 -5.69
CA ARG A 145 -3.67 11.74 -5.31
C ARG A 145 -3.38 11.65 -3.82
N LEU A 146 -3.59 10.47 -3.24
CA LEU A 146 -3.25 10.19 -1.85
C LEU A 146 -1.74 10.26 -1.66
N LEU A 147 -0.99 9.95 -2.72
CA LEU A 147 0.40 10.31 -2.87
C LEU A 147 0.50 11.83 -3.06
N GLY A 148 0.79 12.57 -1.99
CA GLY A 148 1.11 14.00 -2.09
C GLY A 148 2.41 14.25 -2.87
N ASN A 149 2.73 15.51 -3.19
CA ASN A 149 3.94 15.85 -3.94
C ASN A 149 5.23 15.27 -3.30
N GLY A 150 5.29 15.19 -1.96
CA GLY A 150 6.41 14.57 -1.22
C GLY A 150 6.46 13.04 -1.26
N MET A 151 5.32 12.36 -1.45
CA MET A 151 5.24 10.88 -1.56
C MET A 151 5.39 10.38 -3.00
N LEU A 152 5.60 11.28 -3.97
CA LEU A 152 5.72 10.99 -5.41
C LEU A 152 7.15 11.06 -5.95
N ALA A 153 8.16 11.33 -5.11
CA ALA A 153 9.57 11.40 -5.52
C ALA A 153 9.99 10.16 -6.34
N GLY A 154 10.02 10.25 -7.67
CA GLY A 154 10.45 9.17 -8.57
C GLY A 154 9.41 8.63 -9.58
N ARG A 155 8.12 9.01 -9.53
CA ARG A 155 7.15 8.59 -10.57
C ARG A 155 6.32 9.74 -11.12
N ARG A 156 6.40 9.90 -12.45
CA ARG A 156 5.56 10.82 -13.21
C ARG A 156 4.14 10.23 -13.29
N VAL A 157 3.16 10.94 -12.75
CA VAL A 157 1.74 10.67 -13.01
C VAL A 157 1.41 11.33 -14.34
N LEU A 158 1.16 10.53 -15.38
CA LEU A 158 0.68 11.02 -16.66
C LEU A 158 -0.85 10.92 -16.73
N ARG A 159 -1.43 11.61 -17.71
CA ARG A 159 -2.86 11.49 -18.05
C ARG A 159 -3.00 10.73 -19.36
N THR A 160 -3.95 9.81 -19.43
CA THR A 160 -4.38 9.22 -20.71
C THR A 160 -5.14 10.26 -21.54
N GLN A 161 -5.36 9.95 -22.82
CA GLN A 161 -6.21 10.76 -23.70
C GLN A 161 -7.63 11.00 -23.13
N SER A 162 -8.13 10.08 -22.30
CA SER A 162 -9.42 10.18 -21.62
C SER A 162 -9.35 10.91 -20.26
N GLY A 163 -8.21 11.53 -19.91
CA GLY A 163 -8.00 12.25 -18.66
C GLY A 163 -7.77 11.38 -17.42
N ARG A 164 -7.69 10.05 -17.56
CA ARG A 164 -7.45 9.14 -16.43
C ARG A 164 -5.97 9.23 -16.01
N PRO A 165 -5.68 9.40 -14.72
CA PRO A 165 -4.31 9.39 -14.24
C PRO A 165 -3.72 7.98 -14.33
N VAL A 166 -2.46 7.89 -14.75
CA VAL A 166 -1.71 6.63 -14.85
C VAL A 166 -0.34 6.83 -14.23
N CYS A 167 -0.03 6.02 -13.22
CA CYS A 167 1.27 5.96 -12.59
C CYS A 167 2.26 5.23 -13.50
N VAL A 168 3.04 5.96 -14.30
CA VAL A 168 3.94 5.35 -15.30
C VAL A 168 5.17 4.76 -14.60
N ALA A 169 5.58 3.57 -15.03
CA ALA A 169 6.88 3.02 -14.65
C ALA A 169 8.00 3.77 -15.41
N PRO A 170 9.17 4.04 -14.78
CA PRO A 170 10.30 4.58 -15.50
C PRO A 170 10.73 3.64 -16.63
N TRP A 171 11.01 4.20 -17.82
CA TRP A 171 11.48 3.45 -18.98
C TRP A 171 12.81 2.76 -18.65
N GLN A 172 12.88 1.44 -18.88
CA GLN A 172 14.09 0.64 -18.70
C GLN A 172 14.61 0.18 -20.07
N PRO A 173 15.74 0.71 -20.57
CA PRO A 173 16.39 0.14 -21.76
C PRO A 173 17.01 -1.21 -21.41
N GLY A 174 16.71 -2.28 -22.15
CA GLY A 174 17.48 -3.53 -22.05
C GLY A 174 16.78 -4.88 -22.21
N ARG A 175 15.48 -4.95 -22.53
CA ARG A 175 14.88 -6.19 -23.09
C ARG A 175 14.57 -6.01 -24.57
N GLY A 176 15.63 -5.74 -25.33
CA GLY A 176 15.59 -6.00 -26.76
C GLY A 176 15.49 -7.51 -26.95
N THR A 177 14.44 -7.93 -27.64
CA THR A 177 14.36 -9.23 -28.32
C THR A 177 15.68 -9.47 -29.06
N SER A 178 16.49 -10.40 -28.58
CA SER A 178 17.62 -10.91 -29.37
C SER A 178 17.01 -11.60 -30.59
N PRO A 179 17.35 -11.20 -31.83
CA PRO A 179 16.87 -11.91 -33.01
C PRO A 179 17.48 -13.31 -32.96
N SER A 180 16.61 -14.32 -32.94
CA SER A 180 16.97 -15.72 -33.08
C SER A 180 17.91 -15.89 -34.27
N ALA A 181 19.11 -16.43 -34.01
CA ALA A 181 20.06 -16.83 -35.03
C ALA A 181 19.35 -17.80 -35.98
N ARG A 182 19.12 -17.35 -37.22
CA ARG A 182 18.58 -18.16 -38.30
C ARG A 182 19.77 -18.77 -39.04
N THR A 183 20.04 -20.03 -38.75
CA THR A 183 21.01 -20.86 -39.47
C THR A 183 20.49 -21.18 -40.89
N LEU A 184 21.42 -21.26 -41.85
CA LEU A 184 21.48 -22.08 -43.11
C LEU A 184 21.95 -21.26 -44.33
N PRO A 185 22.54 -21.85 -45.39
CA PRO A 185 23.29 -23.12 -45.55
C PRO A 185 24.67 -22.90 -46.23
N PRO A 186 25.47 -23.95 -46.59
CA PRO A 186 26.80 -23.76 -47.18
C PRO A 186 26.74 -23.57 -48.70
N GLU A 187 27.55 -22.65 -49.23
CA GLU A 187 27.98 -22.61 -50.63
C GLU A 187 29.43 -23.12 -50.62
N GLY A 188 29.81 -24.14 -51.38
CA GLY A 188 29.70 -24.23 -52.83
C GLY A 188 31.09 -23.97 -53.40
#